data_AF-R6C1J4-F1
#
_entry.id   AF-R6C1J4-F1
#
_cell.length_a   1.000
_cell.length_b   1.000
_cell.length_c   1.000
_cell.angle_alpha   90.00
_cell.angle_beta   90.00
_cell.angle_gamma   90.00
#
_symmetry.space_group_name_H-M   'P 1'
#
loop_
_entity.id
_entity.type
_entity.pdbx_description
1 polymer ?
#
loop_
_entity_poly.entity_id
_entity_poly.type
_entity_poly.pdbx_seq_one_letter_code
_entity_poly.pdbx_strand_id
1 'polypeptide(L)'
;MNFGLSTPVIARRTGYKTYSDGFVCGKAMTTEVNPQYSESSVYGDNMLARNVKKLKYADVSMGTTTLPAKAAVVMFGHTVDEENGEELRNSKDKENEVGYGFFTNEDIDGVDKCVACILYRVTYSEGSNSYETQGENLTFKTPTVSGKAMPEENGDWMTRKVCDTEEEAIAWLKQQLGVAEQAAKPVASVKGGTYAEAQSVVLTASDNGTIYYTTDGTTPSKTNGTKATSAAIAISKRTMLKAVNTATGKADSAVMAEEYIITG
;
A
#
# COMPACT_ATOMS: atom_id res chain seq x y z
N MET A 1 -22.26 6.33 -6.74
CA MET A 1 -22.15 4.87 -6.53
C MET A 1 -21.17 4.66 -5.38
N ASN A 2 -21.60 4.01 -4.31
CA ASN A 2 -20.69 3.67 -3.21
C ASN A 2 -19.86 2.47 -3.67
N PHE A 3 -18.62 2.74 -4.08
CA PHE A 3 -17.70 1.70 -4.50
C PHE A 3 -17.32 0.87 -3.27
N GLY A 4 -17.45 -0.45 -3.37
CA GLY A 4 -17.05 -1.39 -2.33
C GLY A 4 -15.63 -1.08 -1.83
N LEU A 5 -15.46 -1.16 -0.51
CA LEU A 5 -14.26 -0.80 0.26
C LEU A 5 -12.98 -1.26 -0.45
N SER A 6 -12.27 -0.32 -1.08
CA SER A 6 -11.04 -0.62 -1.79
C SER A 6 -9.83 -0.54 -0.86
N THR A 7 -8.77 -1.29 -1.14
CA THR A 7 -7.46 -1.06 -0.50
C THR A 7 -6.58 -0.37 -1.53
N PRO A 8 -6.45 0.98 -1.48
CA PRO A 8 -5.74 1.70 -2.51
C PRO A 8 -4.24 1.40 -2.45
N VAL A 9 -3.63 1.32 -3.63
CA VAL A 9 -2.21 1.06 -3.81
C VAL A 9 -1.60 2.24 -4.56
N ILE A 10 -0.51 2.79 -4.05
CA ILE A 10 0.16 3.95 -4.66
C ILE A 10 1.62 3.61 -4.86
N ALA A 11 2.19 4.03 -5.98
CA ALA A 11 3.62 3.86 -6.23
C ALA A 11 4.20 5.03 -6.99
N ARG A 12 5.49 5.32 -6.73
CA ARG A 12 6.21 6.38 -7.42
C ARG A 12 6.36 5.99 -8.88
N ARG A 13 6.00 6.88 -9.79
CA ARG A 13 6.24 6.68 -11.21
C ARG A 13 7.71 6.95 -11.54
N THR A 14 8.33 6.02 -12.24
CA THR A 14 9.73 6.12 -12.70
C THR A 14 9.85 6.24 -14.23
N GLY A 15 8.74 6.05 -14.95
CA GLY A 15 8.68 6.08 -16.40
C GLY A 15 7.30 5.69 -16.92
N TYR A 16 7.18 5.45 -18.23
CA TYR A 16 5.91 5.07 -18.86
C TYR A 16 5.40 3.74 -18.31
N LYS A 17 4.32 3.81 -17.50
CA LYS A 17 3.70 2.66 -16.81
C LYS A 17 4.68 1.84 -15.96
N THR A 18 5.80 2.44 -15.54
CA THR A 18 6.77 1.81 -14.64
C THR A 18 6.78 2.52 -13.30
N TYR A 19 6.80 1.74 -12.23
CA TYR A 19 6.69 2.24 -10.87
C TYR A 19 7.73 1.61 -9.94
N SER A 20 8.09 2.34 -8.88
CA SER A 20 8.91 1.87 -7.77
C SER A 20 8.29 2.31 -6.44
N ASP A 21 8.78 1.72 -5.36
CA ASP A 21 8.46 2.16 -4.00
C ASP A 21 6.97 2.11 -3.67
N GLY A 22 6.23 1.21 -4.31
CA GLY A 22 4.82 1.00 -4.08
C GLY A 22 4.50 0.70 -2.62
N PHE A 23 3.37 1.21 -2.15
CA PHE A 23 2.82 0.95 -0.83
C PHE A 23 1.30 0.83 -0.88
N VAL A 24 0.77 0.18 0.14
CA VAL A 24 -0.67 -0.04 0.33
C VAL A 24 -1.16 0.95 1.37
N CYS A 25 -2.23 1.67 1.06
CA CYS A 25 -2.88 2.59 1.99
C CYS A 25 -3.80 1.82 2.96
N GLY A 26 -4.26 2.50 4.02
CA GLY A 26 -5.40 2.02 4.81
C GLY A 26 -6.66 1.86 3.94
N LYS A 27 -7.73 1.31 4.52
CA LYS A 27 -8.98 1.07 3.78
C LYS A 27 -9.46 2.37 3.12
N ALA A 28 -9.84 2.29 1.85
CA ALA A 28 -10.45 3.39 1.14
C ALA A 28 -11.81 3.68 1.76
N MET A 29 -12.03 4.94 2.08
CA MET A 29 -13.31 5.49 2.49
C MET A 29 -14.01 6.08 1.28
N THR A 30 -13.25 6.72 0.38
CA THR A 30 -13.74 7.26 -0.89
C THR A 30 -12.67 7.17 -1.97
N THR A 31 -13.11 6.86 -3.19
CA THR A 31 -12.32 7.03 -4.42
C THR A 31 -13.24 7.62 -5.47
N GLU A 32 -12.90 8.80 -5.98
CA GLU A 32 -13.63 9.45 -7.06
C GLU A 32 -12.68 9.77 -8.21
N VAL A 33 -13.11 9.47 -9.44
CA VAL A 33 -12.38 9.76 -10.67
C VAL A 33 -13.35 10.42 -11.63
N ASN A 34 -13.10 11.68 -12.00
CA ASN A 34 -13.98 12.49 -12.84
C ASN A 34 -13.25 12.95 -14.13
N PRO A 35 -13.37 12.19 -15.24
CA PRO A 35 -12.70 12.51 -16.50
C PRO A 35 -13.23 13.78 -17.16
N GLN A 36 -12.33 14.66 -17.59
CA GLN A 36 -12.62 15.90 -18.32
C GLN A 36 -12.14 15.78 -19.77
N TYR A 37 -13.06 15.88 -20.73
CA TYR A 37 -12.76 15.73 -22.16
C TYR A 37 -12.69 17.07 -22.89
N SER A 38 -11.81 17.14 -23.89
CA SER A 38 -11.83 18.16 -24.94
C SER A 38 -12.48 17.57 -26.18
N GLU A 39 -13.42 18.29 -26.76
CA GLU A 39 -13.99 17.95 -28.06
C GLU A 39 -13.51 18.97 -29.09
N SER A 40 -12.98 18.50 -30.21
CA SER A 40 -12.70 19.33 -31.37
C SER A 40 -13.39 18.75 -32.58
N SER A 41 -14.17 19.59 -33.24
CA SER A 41 -14.95 19.23 -34.42
C SER A 41 -14.30 19.86 -35.65
N VAL A 42 -13.93 19.04 -36.62
CA VAL A 42 -13.53 19.50 -37.95
C VAL A 42 -14.76 19.45 -38.85
N TYR A 43 -15.08 20.56 -39.49
CA TYR A 43 -16.21 20.68 -40.43
C TYR A 43 -15.68 20.70 -41.87
N GLY A 44 -16.35 19.96 -42.76
CA GLY A 44 -16.13 19.98 -44.21
C GLY A 44 -17.48 20.18 -44.89
N ASP A 45 -17.57 21.08 -45.85
CA ASP A 45 -18.82 21.45 -46.55
C ASP A 45 -20.01 21.76 -45.62
N ASN A 46 -19.76 22.50 -44.54
CA ASN A 46 -20.75 22.83 -43.49
C ASN A 46 -21.39 21.60 -42.80
N MET A 47 -20.83 20.40 -42.97
CA MET A 47 -21.19 19.20 -42.23
C MET A 47 -20.05 18.81 -41.27
N LEU A 48 -20.41 18.22 -40.12
CA LEU A 48 -19.44 17.71 -39.15
C LEU A 48 -18.64 16.56 -39.79
N ALA A 49 -17.39 16.81 -40.19
CA ALA A 49 -16.56 15.84 -40.87
C ALA A 49 -15.89 14.85 -39.90
N ARG A 50 -15.50 15.34 -38.70
CA ARG A 50 -14.91 14.49 -37.64
C ARG A 50 -15.06 15.13 -36.27
N ASN A 51 -15.58 14.39 -35.29
CA ASN A 51 -15.52 14.75 -33.88
C ASN A 51 -14.39 13.95 -33.22
N VAL A 52 -13.41 14.63 -32.62
CA VAL A 52 -12.34 13.98 -31.85
C VAL A 52 -12.50 14.38 -30.39
N LYS A 53 -12.79 13.38 -29.54
CA LYS A 53 -12.78 13.54 -28.08
C LYS A 53 -11.44 13.09 -27.53
N LYS A 54 -10.71 13.96 -26.83
CA LYS A 54 -9.47 13.64 -26.13
C LYS A 54 -9.64 13.91 -24.66
N LEU A 55 -9.21 13.01 -23.79
CA LEU A 55 -9.13 13.30 -22.36
C LEU A 55 -8.13 14.45 -22.14
N LYS A 56 -8.51 15.48 -21.39
CA LYS A 56 -7.60 16.52 -20.93
C LYS A 56 -6.87 16.06 -19.67
N TYR A 57 -7.65 15.68 -18.66
CA TYR A 57 -7.21 15.12 -17.38
C TYR A 57 -8.44 14.49 -16.70
N ALA A 58 -8.25 13.77 -15.60
CA ALA A 58 -9.34 13.41 -14.69
C ALA A 58 -9.04 13.95 -13.29
N ASP A 59 -10.03 14.58 -12.65
CA ASP A 59 -9.91 14.94 -11.24
C ASP A 59 -10.04 13.66 -10.40
N VAL A 60 -9.13 13.48 -9.44
CA VAL A 60 -9.05 12.30 -8.58
C VAL A 60 -9.17 12.74 -7.14
N SER A 61 -10.05 12.09 -6.37
CA SER A 61 -10.14 12.27 -4.92
C SER A 61 -9.98 10.92 -4.24
N MET A 62 -9.16 10.88 -3.19
CA MET A 62 -8.95 9.67 -2.39
C MET A 62 -9.06 10.02 -0.91
N GLY A 63 -9.98 9.34 -0.21
CA GLY A 63 -10.06 9.31 1.24
C GLY A 63 -9.68 7.93 1.75
N THR A 64 -8.77 7.85 2.73
CA THR A 64 -8.36 6.57 3.35
C THR A 64 -8.44 6.66 4.87
N THR A 65 -8.58 5.52 5.55
CA THR A 65 -8.53 5.48 7.02
C THR A 65 -7.17 5.88 7.56
N THR A 66 -6.10 5.60 6.82
CA THR A 66 -4.72 5.84 7.24
C THR A 66 -3.83 5.97 6.01
N LEU A 67 -3.01 7.01 5.97
CA LEU A 67 -1.98 7.19 4.96
C LEU A 67 -0.61 6.86 5.59
N PRO A 68 0.15 5.87 5.07
CA PRO A 68 1.46 5.53 5.61
C PRO A 68 2.46 6.69 5.52
N ALA A 69 3.44 6.78 6.43
CA ALA A 69 4.49 7.81 6.39
C ALA A 69 5.26 7.84 5.06
N LYS A 70 5.39 6.68 4.39
CA LYS A 70 5.99 6.56 3.06
C LYS A 70 5.26 7.40 1.99
N ALA A 71 3.98 7.71 2.19
CA ALA A 71 3.22 8.55 1.28
C ALA A 71 3.75 9.98 1.21
N ALA A 72 4.28 10.53 2.30
CA ALA A 72 4.89 11.86 2.31
C ALA A 72 6.01 11.96 1.26
N VAL A 73 6.85 10.92 1.19
CA VAL A 73 7.94 10.84 0.22
C VAL A 73 7.42 10.51 -1.19
N VAL A 74 6.62 9.44 -1.30
CA VAL A 74 6.22 8.89 -2.61
C VAL A 74 5.22 9.78 -3.35
N MET A 75 4.28 10.41 -2.64
CA MET A 75 3.23 11.25 -3.24
C MET A 75 3.65 12.72 -3.32
N PHE A 76 4.17 13.27 -2.21
CA PHE A 76 4.37 14.71 -2.07
C PHE A 76 5.83 15.15 -2.26
N GLY A 77 6.77 14.20 -2.37
CA GLY A 77 8.17 14.50 -2.64
C GLY A 77 8.95 15.00 -1.43
N HIS A 78 8.40 14.90 -0.22
CA HIS A 78 9.08 15.29 1.02
C HIS A 78 10.30 14.39 1.29
N THR A 79 11.33 14.97 1.87
CA THR A 79 12.41 14.21 2.51
C THR A 79 12.03 13.89 3.96
N VAL A 80 11.98 12.60 4.29
CA VAL A 80 11.81 12.14 5.68
C VAL A 80 13.20 11.87 6.24
N ASP A 81 13.52 12.49 7.36
CA ASP A 81 14.69 12.10 8.14
C ASP A 81 14.36 10.80 8.89
N GLU A 82 14.89 9.68 8.40
CA GLU A 82 14.63 8.33 8.93
C GLU A 82 15.14 8.15 10.38
N GLU A 83 16.00 9.04 10.88
CA GLU A 83 16.60 8.92 12.22
C GLU A 83 15.74 9.56 13.32
N ASN A 84 14.89 10.54 12.99
CA ASN A 84 14.05 11.27 13.95
C ASN A 84 12.53 11.24 13.64
N GLY A 85 12.12 10.76 12.46
CA GLY A 85 10.72 10.74 12.05
C GLY A 85 10.14 12.13 11.76
N GLU A 86 11.02 13.11 11.47
CA GLU A 86 10.64 14.49 11.17
C GLU A 86 10.42 14.66 9.65
N GLU A 87 9.26 15.24 9.29
CA GLU A 87 8.95 15.63 7.92
C GLU A 87 9.61 16.99 7.61
N LEU A 88 10.66 16.99 6.80
CA LEU A 88 11.28 18.22 6.31
C LEU A 88 10.53 18.69 5.06
N ARG A 89 9.79 19.80 5.18
CA ARG A 89 9.02 20.40 4.10
C ARG A 89 9.83 21.53 3.45
N ASN A 90 10.10 21.46 2.14
CA ASN A 90 10.76 22.53 1.42
C ASN A 90 9.86 23.16 0.35
N SER A 91 9.81 24.49 0.29
CA SER A 91 9.08 25.29 -0.70
C SER A 91 9.44 25.05 -2.18
N LYS A 92 10.43 24.19 -2.46
CA LYS A 92 10.88 23.81 -3.81
C LYS A 92 10.51 22.37 -4.19
N ASP A 93 9.87 21.62 -3.31
CA ASP A 93 9.57 20.21 -3.54
C ASP A 93 8.53 20.08 -4.66
N LYS A 94 8.89 19.31 -5.70
CA LYS A 94 8.04 19.03 -6.84
C LYS A 94 7.20 17.82 -6.49
N GLU A 95 5.88 17.93 -6.65
CA GLU A 95 4.97 16.81 -6.45
C GLU A 95 5.39 15.63 -7.34
N ASN A 96 5.48 14.44 -6.76
CA ASN A 96 5.84 13.26 -7.53
C ASN A 96 4.64 12.80 -8.36
N GLU A 97 4.92 12.32 -9.57
CA GLU A 97 3.93 11.57 -10.33
C GLU A 97 3.85 10.16 -9.75
N VAL A 98 2.63 9.68 -9.52
CA VAL A 98 2.37 8.36 -8.94
C VAL A 98 1.42 7.56 -9.82
N GLY A 99 1.55 6.24 -9.76
CA GLY A 99 0.49 5.33 -10.15
C GLY A 99 -0.50 5.18 -9.01
N TYR A 100 -1.79 5.23 -9.32
CA TYR A 100 -2.87 5.05 -8.35
C TYR A 100 -3.72 3.84 -8.71
N GLY A 101 -3.63 2.80 -7.89
CA GLY A 101 -4.38 1.56 -7.99
C GLY A 101 -5.54 1.52 -7.01
N PHE A 102 -6.70 1.11 -7.49
CA PHE A 102 -7.88 0.83 -6.67
C PHE A 102 -8.67 -0.30 -7.34
N PHE A 103 -9.66 -0.86 -6.66
CA PHE A 103 -10.59 -1.81 -7.27
C PHE A 103 -12.03 -1.45 -6.90
N THR A 104 -12.96 -1.82 -7.77
CA THR A 104 -14.40 -1.62 -7.61
C THR A 104 -15.11 -2.96 -7.72
N ASN A 105 -16.30 -3.08 -7.13
CA ASN A 105 -17.18 -4.23 -7.39
C ASN A 105 -18.20 -3.81 -8.45
N GLU A 106 -18.30 -4.57 -9.53
CA GLU A 106 -19.18 -4.33 -10.66
C GLU A 106 -19.95 -5.59 -11.00
N ASP A 107 -21.27 -5.45 -11.21
CA ASP A 107 -22.08 -6.53 -11.77
C ASP A 107 -21.72 -6.70 -13.25
N ILE A 108 -21.20 -7.86 -13.59
CA ILE A 108 -20.87 -8.25 -14.96
C ILE A 108 -21.62 -9.56 -15.24
N ASP A 109 -22.60 -9.49 -16.14
CA ASP A 109 -23.46 -10.63 -16.51
C ASP A 109 -24.20 -11.27 -15.32
N GLY A 110 -24.65 -10.47 -14.35
CA GLY A 110 -25.38 -10.95 -13.16
C GLY A 110 -24.49 -11.55 -12.07
N VAL A 111 -23.18 -11.34 -12.15
CA VAL A 111 -22.20 -11.77 -11.15
C VAL A 111 -21.41 -10.55 -10.68
N ASP A 112 -21.38 -10.30 -9.37
CA ASP A 112 -20.50 -9.31 -8.78
C ASP A 112 -19.03 -9.70 -9.01
N LYS A 113 -18.31 -8.89 -9.77
CA LYS A 113 -16.88 -9.04 -10.08
C LYS A 113 -16.06 -7.91 -9.49
N CYS A 114 -14.82 -8.21 -9.12
CA CYS A 114 -13.86 -7.19 -8.68
C CYS A 114 -13.12 -6.65 -9.90
N VAL A 115 -13.16 -5.34 -10.14
CA VAL A 115 -12.43 -4.70 -11.24
C VAL A 115 -11.30 -3.84 -10.70
N ALA A 116 -10.07 -4.33 -10.84
CA ALA A 116 -8.87 -3.58 -10.49
C ALA A 116 -8.57 -2.52 -11.55
N CYS A 117 -8.38 -1.28 -11.12
CA CYS A 117 -8.09 -0.11 -11.95
C CYS A 117 -6.76 0.51 -11.54
N ILE A 118 -5.95 0.93 -12.52
CA ILE A 118 -4.73 1.73 -12.27
C ILE A 118 -4.80 2.98 -13.13
N LEU A 119 -4.72 4.15 -12.49
CA LEU A 119 -4.41 5.41 -13.16
C LEU A 119 -2.89 5.53 -13.30
N TYR A 120 -2.41 5.74 -14.52
CA TYR A 120 -0.97 5.60 -14.79
C TYR A 120 -0.11 6.75 -14.28
N ARG A 121 -0.72 7.94 -14.21
CA ARG A 121 -0.01 9.18 -13.92
C ARG A 121 -0.96 10.12 -13.19
N VAL A 122 -0.84 10.14 -11.86
CA VAL A 122 -1.60 11.01 -10.97
C VAL A 122 -0.62 11.90 -10.23
N THR A 123 -0.93 13.18 -10.14
CA THR A 123 -0.22 14.12 -9.26
C THR A 123 -1.20 14.52 -8.17
N TYR A 124 -0.90 14.18 -6.93
CA TYR A 124 -1.70 14.58 -5.78
C TYR A 124 -1.18 15.89 -5.20
N SER A 125 -2.10 16.75 -4.82
CA SER A 125 -1.85 17.92 -3.99
C SER A 125 -2.25 17.59 -2.56
N GLU A 126 -1.52 18.11 -1.59
CA GLU A 126 -1.88 17.95 -0.19
C GLU A 126 -3.25 18.55 0.07
N GLY A 127 -4.19 17.71 0.51
CA GLY A 127 -5.49 18.18 0.96
C GLY A 127 -5.34 18.99 2.25
N SER A 128 -6.29 19.89 2.52
CA SER A 128 -6.35 20.58 3.81
C SER A 128 -6.62 19.57 4.92
N ASN A 129 -5.66 19.36 5.83
CA ASN A 129 -5.92 18.64 7.06
C ASN A 129 -6.78 19.51 7.98
N SER A 130 -8.09 19.22 8.05
CA SER A 130 -8.96 19.86 9.04
C SER A 130 -8.98 19.03 10.32
N TYR A 131 -8.26 19.50 11.34
CA TYR A 131 -8.34 18.94 12.69
C TYR A 131 -9.41 19.73 13.46
N GLU A 132 -10.56 19.11 13.73
CA GLU A 132 -11.54 19.66 14.67
C GLU A 132 -11.54 18.80 15.92
N THR A 133 -11.32 19.44 17.06
CA THR A 133 -11.36 18.79 18.37
C THR A 133 -12.80 18.78 18.89
N GLN A 134 -13.41 17.60 18.85
CA GLN A 134 -14.66 17.19 19.49
C GLN A 134 -15.93 18.01 19.19
N GLY A 135 -16.77 17.47 18.31
CA GLY A 135 -18.21 17.71 18.31
C GLY A 135 -18.94 16.40 18.69
N GLU A 136 -20.14 16.50 19.27
CA GLU A 136 -20.97 15.41 19.83
C GLU A 136 -21.36 14.27 18.85
N ASN A 137 -20.76 14.20 17.67
CA ASN A 137 -20.73 13.04 16.79
C ASN A 137 -19.27 12.67 16.49
N LEU A 138 -18.87 11.42 16.77
CA LEU A 138 -17.58 10.81 16.42
C LEU A 138 -17.40 10.73 14.88
N THR A 139 -17.27 11.87 14.22
CA THR A 139 -16.94 11.92 12.80
C THR A 139 -15.43 11.76 12.72
N PHE A 140 -14.96 10.54 12.44
CA PHE A 140 -13.57 10.30 12.08
C PHE A 140 -13.28 11.08 10.81
N LYS A 141 -12.69 12.29 10.92
CA LYS A 141 -12.21 13.04 9.76
C LYS A 141 -11.04 12.26 9.17
N THR A 142 -11.27 11.66 8.01
CA THR A 142 -10.25 10.91 7.28
C THR A 142 -9.42 11.86 6.43
N PRO A 143 -8.10 11.65 6.32
CA PRO A 143 -7.26 12.42 5.40
C PRO A 143 -7.76 12.17 3.97
N THR A 144 -8.25 13.24 3.34
CA THR A 144 -8.66 13.26 1.93
C THR A 144 -7.61 14.02 1.14
N VAL A 145 -7.13 13.41 0.07
CA VAL A 145 -6.15 14.00 -0.85
C VAL A 145 -6.78 14.12 -2.23
N SER A 146 -6.53 15.24 -2.89
CA SER A 146 -7.04 15.50 -4.24
C SER A 146 -5.88 15.54 -5.22
N GLY A 147 -6.11 15.05 -6.44
CA GLY A 147 -5.08 14.98 -7.46
C GLY A 147 -5.66 15.07 -8.86
N LYS A 148 -4.77 15.09 -9.85
CA LYS A 148 -5.11 15.09 -11.26
C LYS A 148 -4.43 13.94 -11.97
N ALA A 149 -5.22 13.11 -12.64
CA ALA A 149 -4.71 12.09 -13.54
C ALA A 149 -4.52 12.68 -14.94
N MET A 150 -3.32 12.56 -15.49
CA MET A 150 -2.97 13.06 -16.82
C MET A 150 -2.83 11.88 -17.78
N PRO A 151 -3.34 11.98 -19.03
CA PRO A 151 -3.03 10.99 -20.04
C PRO A 151 -1.55 11.01 -20.42
N GLU A 152 -1.06 9.86 -20.86
CA GLU A 152 0.21 9.67 -21.54
C GLU A 152 0.17 10.31 -22.95
N GLU A 153 1.33 10.43 -23.59
CA GLU A 153 1.43 11.01 -24.95
C GLU A 153 0.58 10.25 -25.98
N ASN A 154 0.43 8.93 -25.81
CA ASN A 154 -0.39 8.08 -26.67
C ASN A 154 -1.89 8.10 -26.30
N GLY A 155 -2.30 8.83 -25.25
CA GLY A 155 -3.68 8.93 -24.78
C GLY A 155 -4.09 7.92 -23.72
N ASP A 156 -3.20 6.98 -23.35
CA ASP A 156 -3.44 6.03 -22.27
C ASP A 156 -3.49 6.77 -20.93
N TRP A 157 -4.44 6.45 -20.06
CA TRP A 157 -4.52 7.12 -18.74
C TRP A 157 -4.96 6.18 -17.61
N MET A 158 -5.65 5.09 -17.97
CA MET A 158 -6.11 4.06 -17.05
C MET A 158 -5.96 2.67 -17.68
N THR A 159 -5.71 1.65 -16.85
CA THR A 159 -6.01 0.24 -17.17
C THR A 159 -7.06 -0.30 -16.22
N ARG A 160 -7.81 -1.30 -16.67
CA ARG A 160 -8.79 -2.04 -15.88
C ARG A 160 -8.60 -3.53 -16.11
N LYS A 161 -8.70 -4.33 -15.05
CA LYS A 161 -8.66 -5.79 -15.09
C LYS A 161 -9.79 -6.36 -14.25
N VAL A 162 -10.60 -7.23 -14.85
CA VAL A 162 -11.63 -7.99 -14.13
C VAL A 162 -10.97 -9.17 -13.41
N CYS A 163 -11.34 -9.34 -12.15
CA CYS A 163 -10.88 -10.37 -11.22
C CYS A 163 -12.08 -11.03 -10.55
N ASP A 164 -11.92 -12.27 -10.14
CA ASP A 164 -13.00 -13.01 -9.49
C ASP A 164 -13.08 -12.69 -7.99
N THR A 165 -11.97 -12.30 -7.37
CA THR A 165 -11.88 -11.99 -5.94
C THR A 165 -11.12 -10.69 -5.66
N GLU A 166 -11.36 -10.10 -4.48
CA GLU A 166 -10.62 -8.93 -3.99
C GLU A 166 -9.12 -9.23 -3.82
N GLU A 167 -8.78 -10.45 -3.39
CA GLU A 167 -7.38 -10.88 -3.22
C GLU A 167 -6.63 -10.87 -4.54
N GLU A 168 -7.24 -11.37 -5.61
CA GLU A 168 -6.67 -11.33 -6.96
C GLU A 168 -6.50 -9.90 -7.47
N ALA A 169 -7.49 -9.04 -7.24
CA ALA A 169 -7.44 -7.63 -7.62
C ALA A 169 -6.28 -6.91 -6.93
N ILE A 170 -6.17 -7.06 -5.59
CA ILE A 170 -5.10 -6.46 -4.80
C ILE A 170 -3.73 -7.02 -5.20
N ALA A 171 -3.62 -8.34 -5.42
CA ALA A 171 -2.37 -8.97 -5.85
C ALA A 171 -1.91 -8.42 -7.20
N TRP A 172 -2.83 -8.25 -8.15
CA TRP A 172 -2.52 -7.65 -9.44
C TRP A 172 -2.10 -6.17 -9.32
N LEU A 173 -2.81 -5.36 -8.52
CA LEU A 173 -2.43 -3.96 -8.27
C LEU A 173 -1.02 -3.86 -7.69
N LYS A 174 -0.71 -4.67 -6.66
CA LYS A 174 0.61 -4.73 -6.05
C LYS A 174 1.70 -5.09 -7.06
N GLN A 175 1.44 -6.08 -7.90
CA GLN A 175 2.37 -6.50 -8.94
C GLN A 175 2.65 -5.39 -9.95
N GLN A 176 1.60 -4.73 -10.46
CA GLN A 176 1.75 -3.67 -11.47
C GLN A 176 2.42 -2.41 -10.91
N LEU A 177 2.15 -2.07 -9.65
CA LEU A 177 2.69 -0.89 -8.98
C LEU A 177 4.01 -1.16 -8.26
N GLY A 178 4.65 -2.31 -8.48
CA GLY A 178 5.96 -2.61 -7.90
C GLY A 178 5.97 -2.60 -6.36
N VAL A 179 4.85 -2.95 -5.74
CA VAL A 179 4.80 -3.19 -4.29
C VAL A 179 5.50 -4.51 -4.06
N ALA A 180 6.68 -4.47 -3.45
CA ALA A 180 7.43 -5.69 -3.13
C ALA A 180 6.54 -6.66 -2.34
N GLU A 181 6.43 -7.90 -2.81
CA GLU A 181 5.74 -8.95 -2.06
C GLU A 181 6.40 -9.07 -0.69
N GLN A 182 5.62 -9.19 0.38
CA GLN A 182 6.18 -9.31 1.72
C GLN A 182 6.53 -10.77 2.00
N ALA A 183 7.69 -11.02 2.62
CA ALA A 183 8.07 -12.35 3.05
C ALA A 183 7.05 -12.93 4.06
N ALA A 184 6.88 -14.24 4.05
CA ALA A 184 5.94 -14.91 4.93
C ALA A 184 6.29 -14.66 6.39
N LYS A 185 5.31 -14.25 7.19
CA LYS A 185 5.49 -14.00 8.63
C LYS A 185 5.94 -15.30 9.32
N PRO A 186 7.01 -15.27 10.14
CA PRO A 186 7.42 -16.41 10.94
C PRO A 186 6.32 -16.92 11.87
N VAL A 187 6.31 -18.22 12.10
CA VAL A 187 5.45 -18.93 13.05
C VAL A 187 6.33 -19.67 14.04
N ALA A 188 6.06 -19.48 15.33
CA ALA A 188 6.66 -20.27 16.39
C ALA A 188 5.92 -21.61 16.55
N SER A 189 6.66 -22.70 16.73
CA SER A 189 6.12 -24.03 16.98
C SER A 189 5.35 -24.13 18.31
N VAL A 190 5.76 -23.31 19.29
CA VAL A 190 5.08 -23.14 20.58
C VAL A 190 4.60 -21.71 20.65
N LYS A 191 3.31 -21.49 20.90
CA LYS A 191 2.76 -20.14 21.08
C LYS A 191 3.26 -19.50 22.37
N GLY A 192 3.28 -18.18 22.43
CA GLY A 192 3.56 -17.46 23.68
C GLY A 192 2.57 -17.84 24.78
N GLY A 193 3.04 -17.81 26.03
CA GLY A 193 2.26 -18.22 27.19
C GLY A 193 3.10 -18.41 28.45
N THR A 194 2.42 -18.86 29.51
CA THR A 194 3.04 -19.19 30.80
C THR A 194 3.32 -20.68 30.88
N TYR A 195 4.54 -21.05 31.24
CA TYR A 195 5.01 -22.43 31.32
C TYR A 195 5.74 -22.70 32.63
N ALA A 196 5.52 -23.89 33.20
CA ALA A 196 6.25 -24.34 34.39
C ALA A 196 7.69 -24.78 34.07
N GLU A 197 7.95 -25.23 32.84
CA GLU A 197 9.25 -25.75 32.40
C GLU A 197 9.75 -25.01 31.16
N ALA A 198 11.07 -25.09 30.91
CA ALA A 198 11.70 -24.48 29.75
C ALA A 198 11.08 -24.95 28.43
N GLN A 199 10.91 -24.04 27.47
CA GLN A 199 10.32 -24.31 26.16
C GLN A 199 11.39 -24.44 25.07
N SER A 200 11.14 -25.30 24.08
CA SER A 200 11.97 -25.47 22.89
C SER A 200 11.19 -25.01 21.65
N VAL A 201 11.51 -23.83 21.14
CA VAL A 201 10.74 -23.16 20.07
C VAL A 201 11.48 -23.27 18.73
N VAL A 202 10.80 -23.78 17.71
CA VAL A 202 11.29 -23.76 16.32
C VAL A 202 10.54 -22.67 15.56
N LEU A 203 11.25 -21.90 14.75
CA LEU A 203 10.68 -20.87 13.89
C LEU A 203 10.60 -21.38 12.45
N THR A 204 9.42 -21.26 11.84
CA THR A 204 9.19 -21.61 10.43
C THR A 204 8.51 -20.48 9.69
N ALA A 205 8.64 -20.46 8.37
CA ALA A 205 7.90 -19.56 7.48
C ALA A 205 7.45 -20.39 6.27
N SER A 206 6.34 -19.99 5.64
CA SER A 206 5.79 -20.72 4.49
C SER A 206 6.56 -20.49 3.18
N ASP A 207 7.42 -19.46 3.13
CA ASP A 207 8.36 -19.26 2.04
C ASP A 207 9.80 -19.59 2.45
N ASN A 208 10.67 -19.81 1.46
CA ASN A 208 12.06 -20.24 1.65
C ASN A 208 12.98 -19.07 2.05
N GLY A 209 12.50 -18.14 2.88
CA GLY A 209 13.27 -17.02 3.41
C GLY A 209 14.24 -17.41 4.53
N THR A 210 15.07 -16.45 4.93
CA THR A 210 15.90 -16.54 6.14
C THR A 210 15.23 -15.79 7.28
N ILE A 211 14.94 -16.50 8.37
CA ILE A 211 14.35 -15.93 9.59
C ILE A 211 15.47 -15.41 10.50
N TYR A 212 15.30 -14.19 11.00
CA TYR A 212 16.12 -13.58 12.05
C TYR A 212 15.26 -13.34 13.28
N TYR A 213 15.79 -13.60 14.48
CA TYR A 213 15.06 -13.46 15.72
C TYR A 213 15.88 -12.79 16.83
N THR A 214 15.18 -12.26 17.82
CA THR A 214 15.72 -11.64 19.03
C THR A 214 14.92 -12.15 20.23
N THR A 215 15.59 -12.30 21.37
CA THR A 215 14.99 -12.80 22.63
C THR A 215 14.90 -11.71 23.71
N ASP A 216 15.43 -10.53 23.43
CA ASP A 216 15.46 -9.37 24.32
C ASP A 216 14.30 -8.39 24.04
N GLY A 217 13.43 -8.71 23.09
CA GLY A 217 12.31 -7.86 22.68
C GLY A 217 12.68 -6.72 21.72
N THR A 218 13.94 -6.59 21.28
CA THR A 218 14.31 -5.66 20.21
C THR A 218 13.73 -6.11 18.87
N THR A 219 13.52 -5.19 17.92
CA THR A 219 13.02 -5.55 16.59
C THR A 219 14.14 -6.25 15.80
N PRO A 220 13.95 -7.51 15.36
CA PRO A 220 15.00 -8.27 14.67
C PRO A 220 15.23 -7.73 13.25
N SER A 221 16.49 -7.78 12.82
CA SER A 221 16.97 -7.43 11.49
C SER A 221 18.15 -8.33 11.12
N LYS A 222 18.70 -8.20 9.90
CA LYS A 222 19.92 -8.90 9.49
C LYS A 222 21.16 -8.51 10.31
N THR A 223 21.16 -7.33 10.95
CA THR A 223 22.32 -6.79 11.67
C THR A 223 22.27 -7.03 13.17
N ASN A 224 21.07 -7.07 13.78
CA ASN A 224 20.91 -7.28 15.23
C ASN A 224 20.27 -8.64 15.60
N GLY A 225 19.66 -9.33 14.63
CA GLY A 225 18.95 -10.58 14.85
C GLY A 225 19.86 -11.81 14.71
N THR A 226 19.57 -12.84 15.48
CA THR A 226 20.18 -14.16 15.31
C THR A 226 19.47 -14.91 14.19
N LYS A 227 20.22 -15.49 13.25
CA LYS A 227 19.64 -16.31 12.18
C LYS A 227 19.04 -17.59 12.77
N ALA A 228 17.74 -17.80 12.58
CA ALA A 228 17.09 -19.04 12.94
C ALA A 228 17.60 -20.18 12.04
N THR A 229 17.82 -21.34 12.63
CA THR A 229 18.15 -22.57 11.93
C THR A 229 17.06 -23.60 12.21
N SER A 230 17.20 -24.82 11.70
CA SER A 230 16.31 -25.93 12.10
C SER A 230 16.48 -26.36 13.56
N ALA A 231 17.44 -25.80 14.30
CA ALA A 231 17.61 -26.06 15.73
C ALA A 231 16.57 -25.30 16.58
N ALA A 232 16.12 -25.93 17.66
CA ALA A 232 15.19 -25.31 18.59
C ALA A 232 15.89 -24.22 19.44
N ILE A 233 15.18 -23.13 19.66
CA ILE A 233 15.54 -22.03 20.54
C ILE A 233 15.09 -22.40 21.96
N ALA A 234 16.05 -22.54 22.87
CA ALA A 234 15.77 -22.84 24.27
C ALA A 234 15.35 -21.58 25.03
N ILE A 235 14.17 -21.61 25.63
CA ILE A 235 13.60 -20.53 26.45
C ILE A 235 13.45 -21.03 27.88
N SER A 236 14.38 -20.66 28.76
CA SER A 236 14.43 -21.11 30.15
C SER A 236 14.07 -20.03 31.18
N LYS A 237 13.74 -18.82 30.72
CA LYS A 237 13.33 -17.69 31.57
C LYS A 237 12.35 -16.80 30.80
N ARG A 238 11.77 -15.81 31.48
CA ARG A 238 10.92 -14.82 30.83
C ARG A 238 11.62 -14.19 29.62
N THR A 239 11.01 -14.34 28.44
CA THR A 239 11.62 -14.01 27.15
C THR A 239 10.58 -13.42 26.21
N MET A 240 10.90 -12.31 25.58
CA MET A 240 10.11 -11.74 24.48
C MET A 240 10.77 -12.16 23.17
N LEU A 241 10.24 -13.19 22.53
CA LEU A 241 10.75 -13.68 21.26
C LEU A 241 10.12 -12.86 20.13
N LYS A 242 10.95 -12.16 19.36
CA LYS A 242 10.53 -11.51 18.13
C LYS A 242 11.24 -12.14 16.94
N ALA A 243 10.56 -12.27 15.80
CA ALA A 243 11.15 -12.80 14.58
C ALA A 243 10.67 -12.06 13.32
N VAL A 244 11.57 -11.92 12.35
CA VAL A 244 11.30 -11.43 11.01
C VAL A 244 11.86 -12.41 9.98
N ASN A 245 11.16 -12.59 8.87
CA ASN A 245 11.63 -13.38 7.75
C ASN A 245 12.06 -12.46 6.60
N THR A 246 13.15 -12.82 5.93
CA THR A 246 13.69 -12.07 4.81
C THR A 246 13.81 -13.01 3.61
N ALA A 247 13.20 -12.67 2.48
CA ALA A 247 13.23 -13.48 1.27
C ALA A 247 13.73 -12.65 0.09
N THR A 248 14.52 -13.26 -0.80
CA THR A 248 15.10 -12.56 -1.96
C THR A 248 13.98 -12.01 -2.84
N GLY A 249 14.07 -10.72 -3.18
CA GLY A 249 13.06 -10.05 -4.01
C GLY A 249 11.77 -9.67 -3.28
N LYS A 250 11.69 -9.90 -1.96
CA LYS A 250 10.56 -9.54 -1.11
C LYS A 250 10.95 -8.49 -0.07
N ALA A 251 9.97 -7.70 0.36
CA ALA A 251 10.11 -6.90 1.58
C ALA A 251 10.15 -7.81 2.81
N ASP A 252 10.82 -7.36 3.88
CA ASP A 252 10.88 -8.09 5.14
C ASP A 252 9.46 -8.34 5.71
N SER A 253 9.26 -9.49 6.33
CA SER A 253 7.95 -9.87 6.87
C SER A 253 7.47 -8.93 7.97
N ALA A 254 6.18 -9.00 8.30
CA ALA A 254 5.72 -8.45 9.57
C ALA A 254 6.46 -9.12 10.73
N VAL A 255 6.72 -8.37 11.80
CA VAL A 255 7.37 -8.92 13.00
C VAL A 255 6.40 -9.85 13.72
N MET A 256 6.82 -11.10 13.93
CA MET A 256 6.19 -12.01 14.88
C MET A 256 6.70 -11.67 16.27
N ALA A 257 5.82 -11.66 17.27
CA ALA A 257 6.14 -11.38 18.66
C ALA A 257 5.36 -12.34 19.55
N GLU A 258 6.07 -13.10 20.40
CA GLU A 258 5.52 -14.08 21.32
C GLU A 258 6.22 -13.91 22.68
N GLU A 259 5.44 -13.74 23.76
CA GLU A 259 5.98 -13.64 25.12
C GLU A 259 5.91 -15.01 25.81
N TYR A 260 7.03 -15.45 26.38
CA TYR A 260 7.12 -16.67 27.17
C TYR A 260 7.45 -16.31 28.61
N ILE A 261 6.64 -16.79 29.55
CA ILE A 261 6.85 -16.61 30.99
C ILE A 261 7.14 -17.99 31.59
N ILE A 262 8.38 -18.20 32.03
CA ILE A 262 8.77 -19.43 32.71
C ILE A 262 8.70 -19.19 34.22
N THR A 263 7.95 -20.02 34.94
CA THR A 263 7.68 -19.86 36.38
C THR A 263 8.42 -20.85 37.28
N GLY A 264 9.10 -21.84 36.68
CA GLY A 264 9.86 -22.88 37.39
C GLY A 264 11.36 -22.62 37.41
#